data_AF-A0A7S3KKL5-F1
#
_entry.id   AF-A0A7S3KKL5-F1
#
_cell.length_a   1.000
_cell.length_b   1.000
_cell.length_c   1.000
_cell.angle_alpha   90.00
_cell.angle_beta   90.00
_cell.angle_gamma   90.00
#
_symmetry.space_group_name_H-M   'P 1'
#
loop_
_entity.id
_entity.type
_entity.pdbx_description
1 polymer ?
#
loop_
_entity_poly.entity_id
_entity_poly.type
_entity_poly.pdbx_seq_one_letter_code
_entity_poly.pdbx_strand_id
1 'polypeptide(L)'
;HVYKDLKDNNVYIIDGGSCNYGIESTVVKIYHEEDSTSENPHIKLLILRRGGVCETELNAFISEFKTSNKTMKITTECVEKKHFTEESHKMEAPGQFLRHYAPDLPSYMLAGQRLDGSEESQLPLEISKCVFLDFNKENIDLKSKVLLYLDLSEHGDYIEAISRVYDYLRISETQKEGEMVIIADLMNPSSTLDEGSSHKEHSSALADRLFRAVSGNS
;
A
#
# COMPACT_ATOMS: atom_id res chain seq x y z
N HIS A 1 12.72 -8.86 -10.47
CA HIS A 1 11.85 -9.70 -9.61
C HIS A 1 11.34 -10.94 -10.32
N VAL A 2 10.59 -10.75 -11.42
CA VAL A 2 9.98 -11.83 -12.23
C VAL A 2 10.91 -13.01 -12.54
N TYR A 3 12.15 -12.76 -12.98
CA TYR A 3 13.10 -13.85 -13.26
C TYR A 3 13.44 -14.69 -12.03
N LYS A 4 13.65 -14.07 -10.85
CA LYS A 4 13.98 -14.81 -9.62
C LYS A 4 12.83 -15.74 -9.21
N ASP A 5 11.59 -15.32 -9.45
CA ASP A 5 10.38 -16.04 -9.04
C ASP A 5 9.96 -17.10 -10.05
N LEU A 6 10.19 -16.84 -11.34
CA LEU A 6 9.69 -17.69 -12.43
C LEU A 6 10.78 -18.44 -13.20
N LYS A 7 12.06 -18.37 -12.80
CA LYS A 7 13.18 -19.06 -13.47
C LYS A 7 12.96 -20.57 -13.65
N ASP A 8 12.22 -21.20 -12.73
CA ASP A 8 11.97 -22.65 -12.73
C ASP A 8 10.64 -22.99 -13.44
N ASN A 9 9.90 -21.99 -13.91
CA ASN A 9 8.66 -22.14 -14.65
C ASN A 9 8.91 -22.06 -16.16
N ASN A 10 8.18 -22.84 -16.95
CA ASN A 10 8.25 -22.78 -18.40
C ASN A 10 7.46 -21.57 -18.95
N VAL A 11 8.03 -20.37 -18.77
CA VAL A 11 7.44 -19.10 -19.18
C VAL A 11 8.44 -18.24 -19.93
N TYR A 12 7.94 -17.39 -20.82
CA TYR A 12 8.75 -16.36 -21.47
C TYR A 12 8.69 -15.07 -20.63
N ILE A 13 9.87 -14.49 -20.37
CA ILE A 13 9.99 -13.23 -19.61
C ILE A 13 10.41 -12.13 -20.58
N ILE A 14 9.61 -11.07 -20.65
CA ILE A 14 9.94 -9.86 -21.39
C ILE A 14 10.51 -8.86 -20.38
N ASP A 15 11.77 -8.47 -20.57
CA ASP A 15 12.41 -7.45 -19.75
C ASP A 15 12.10 -6.05 -20.31
N GLY A 16 11.15 -5.36 -19.68
CA GLY A 16 10.77 -3.99 -19.99
C GLY A 16 11.36 -2.94 -19.05
N GLY A 17 12.30 -3.32 -18.17
CA GLY A 17 12.79 -2.45 -17.10
C GLY A 17 11.78 -2.26 -15.95
N SER A 18 11.98 -1.20 -15.16
CA SER A 18 11.14 -0.88 -13.99
C SER A 18 9.78 -0.31 -14.38
N CYS A 19 8.74 -0.65 -13.63
CA CYS A 19 7.39 -0.13 -13.84
C CYS A 19 7.28 1.35 -13.43
N ASN A 20 6.63 2.19 -14.24
CA ASN A 20 6.48 3.62 -13.99
C ASN A 20 5.74 3.96 -12.68
N TYR A 21 4.75 3.15 -12.29
CA TYR A 21 3.93 3.39 -11.10
C TYR A 21 4.32 2.50 -9.93
N GLY A 22 5.08 1.42 -10.18
CA GLY A 22 5.45 0.43 -9.14
C GLY A 22 4.28 -0.31 -8.48
N ILE A 23 3.03 -0.03 -8.89
CA ILE A 23 1.82 -0.54 -8.24
C ILE A 23 0.78 -1.06 -9.21
N GLU A 24 -0.05 -1.97 -8.72
CA GLU A 24 -1.14 -2.53 -9.50
C GLU A 24 -2.28 -1.54 -9.72
N SER A 25 -3.12 -1.84 -10.71
CA SER A 25 -4.26 -1.03 -11.10
C SER A 25 -5.32 -0.90 -9.99
N THR A 26 -6.01 0.25 -9.99
CA THR A 26 -7.24 0.44 -9.22
C THR A 26 -8.31 -0.49 -9.76
N VAL A 27 -9.00 -1.23 -8.88
CA VAL A 27 -10.07 -2.16 -9.26
C VAL A 27 -11.39 -1.60 -8.75
N VAL A 28 -12.32 -1.36 -9.67
CA VAL A 28 -13.66 -0.85 -9.37
C VAL A 28 -14.69 -1.86 -9.85
N LYS A 29 -15.62 -2.24 -8.98
CA LYS A 29 -16.80 -3.03 -9.33
C LYS A 29 -17.98 -2.11 -9.60
N ILE A 30 -18.69 -2.37 -10.69
CA ILE A 30 -19.80 -1.55 -11.15
C ILE A 30 -21.08 -2.30 -10.85
N TYR A 31 -21.99 -1.68 -10.11
CA TYR A 31 -23.31 -2.18 -9.81
C TYR A 31 -24.36 -1.28 -10.44
N HIS A 32 -25.43 -1.91 -10.93
CA HIS A 32 -26.66 -1.23 -11.27
C HIS A 32 -27.65 -1.46 -10.13
N GLU A 33 -28.04 -0.40 -9.44
CA GLU A 33 -29.12 -0.44 -8.45
C GLU A 33 -30.43 -0.09 -9.19
N GLU A 34 -31.26 -1.11 -9.41
CA GLU A 34 -32.63 -0.91 -9.85
C GLU A 34 -33.46 -0.43 -8.65
N ASP A 35 -33.52 0.89 -8.47
CA ASP A 35 -34.45 1.46 -7.52
C ASP A 35 -35.83 1.50 -8.18
N SER A 36 -36.71 0.57 -7.80
CA SER A 36 -38.10 0.48 -8.27
C SER A 36 -38.95 1.76 -8.02
N THR A 37 -38.39 2.77 -7.36
CA THR A 37 -39.01 4.07 -7.12
C THR A 37 -38.37 5.25 -7.87
N SER A 38 -37.26 5.04 -8.60
CA SER A 38 -36.54 6.10 -9.32
C SER A 38 -36.59 5.89 -10.83
N GLU A 39 -37.00 6.90 -11.59
CA GLU A 39 -37.00 6.86 -13.08
C GLU A 39 -35.58 6.85 -13.69
N ASN A 40 -34.56 7.10 -12.89
CA ASN A 40 -33.18 7.28 -13.32
C ASN A 40 -32.31 6.10 -12.87
N PRO A 41 -31.45 5.55 -13.77
CA PRO A 41 -30.55 4.47 -13.41
C PRO A 41 -29.53 4.96 -12.37
N HIS A 42 -29.37 4.19 -11.29
CA HIS A 42 -28.37 4.44 -10.26
C HIS A 42 -27.21 3.45 -10.44
N ILE A 43 -26.03 3.96 -10.77
CA ILE A 43 -24.78 3.19 -10.80
C ILE A 43 -24.01 3.40 -9.51
N LYS A 44 -23.67 2.30 -8.85
CA LYS A 44 -22.77 2.29 -7.69
C LYS A 44 -21.41 1.74 -8.10
N LEU A 45 -20.36 2.53 -7.86
CA LEU A 45 -18.97 2.18 -8.11
C LEU A 45 -18.30 1.82 -6.79
N LEU A 46 -17.87 0.57 -6.65
CA LEU A 46 -17.26 0.05 -5.44
C LEU A 46 -15.76 -0.16 -5.66
N ILE A 47 -14.91 0.63 -5.01
CA ILE A 47 -13.45 0.51 -5.12
C ILE A 47 -13.01 -0.70 -4.29
N LEU A 48 -12.61 -1.77 -4.97
CA LEU A 48 -12.20 -3.04 -4.37
C LEU A 48 -10.70 -3.10 -4.05
N ARG A 49 -9.89 -2.33 -4.78
CA ARG A 49 -8.44 -2.21 -4.60
C ARG A 49 -7.98 -0.82 -5.02
N ARG A 50 -7.22 -0.13 -4.15
CA ARG A 50 -6.56 1.14 -4.47
C ARG A 50 -5.29 0.88 -5.30
N GLY A 51 -5.11 1.65 -6.37
CA GLY A 51 -3.99 1.51 -7.29
C GLY A 51 -3.55 2.88 -7.83
N GLY A 52 -2.99 2.90 -9.03
CA GLY A 52 -2.46 4.13 -9.64
C GLY A 52 -3.50 5.23 -9.94
N VAL A 53 -4.79 4.90 -10.00
CA VAL A 53 -5.88 5.87 -10.17
C VAL A 53 -6.50 6.15 -8.80
N CYS A 54 -6.50 7.42 -8.41
CA CYS A 54 -6.97 7.84 -7.10
C CYS A 54 -8.49 8.14 -7.09
N GLU A 55 -9.09 8.26 -5.90
CA GLU A 55 -10.54 8.44 -5.78
C GLU A 55 -10.96 9.83 -6.24
N THR A 56 -10.13 10.85 -6.01
CA THR A 56 -10.30 12.20 -6.55
C THR A 56 -10.32 12.22 -8.08
N GLU A 57 -9.40 11.52 -8.76
CA GLU A 57 -9.40 11.37 -10.22
C GLU A 57 -10.67 10.69 -10.72
N LEU A 58 -11.10 9.62 -10.04
CA LEU A 58 -12.34 8.92 -10.36
C LEU A 58 -13.57 9.83 -10.20
N ASN A 59 -13.63 10.59 -9.10
CA ASN A 59 -14.72 11.53 -8.82
C ASN A 59 -14.74 12.71 -9.80
N ALA A 60 -13.57 13.19 -10.24
CA ALA A 60 -13.46 14.21 -11.28
C ALA A 60 -14.02 13.70 -12.61
N PHE A 61 -13.61 12.49 -13.03
CA PHE A 61 -14.15 11.83 -14.22
C PHE A 61 -15.67 11.65 -14.14
N ILE A 62 -16.19 11.20 -12.99
CA ILE A 62 -17.65 11.02 -12.79
C ILE A 62 -18.38 12.36 -12.90
N SER A 63 -17.81 13.44 -12.38
CA SER A 63 -18.40 14.78 -12.41
C SER A 63 -18.46 15.32 -13.85
N GLU A 64 -17.39 15.13 -14.62
CA GLU A 64 -17.37 15.42 -16.05
C GLU A 64 -18.41 14.58 -16.82
N PHE A 65 -18.47 13.28 -16.54
CA PHE A 65 -19.43 12.37 -17.17
C PHE A 65 -20.89 12.75 -16.87
N LYS A 66 -21.21 13.14 -15.62
CA LYS A 66 -22.53 13.62 -15.21
C LYS A 66 -22.95 14.90 -15.92
N THR A 67 -21.99 15.76 -16.25
CA THR A 67 -22.24 17.00 -17.00
C THR A 67 -22.81 16.68 -18.39
N SER A 68 -22.35 15.58 -18.99
CA SER A 68 -22.82 15.07 -20.28
C SER A 68 -24.04 14.13 -20.18
N ASN A 69 -24.29 13.52 -19.00
CA ASN A 69 -25.34 12.52 -18.77
C ASN A 69 -26.17 12.83 -17.51
N LYS A 70 -26.97 13.91 -17.58
CA LYS A 70 -27.69 14.49 -16.43
C LYS A 70 -28.72 13.59 -15.75
N THR A 71 -29.14 12.51 -16.40
CA THR A 71 -30.16 11.58 -15.88
C THR A 71 -29.56 10.45 -15.05
N MET A 72 -28.22 10.26 -15.04
CA MET A 72 -27.62 9.15 -14.31
C MET A 72 -27.12 9.56 -12.93
N LYS A 73 -27.55 8.82 -11.91
CA LYS A 73 -27.00 8.93 -10.55
C LYS A 73 -25.80 7.98 -10.43
N ILE A 74 -24.62 8.53 -10.18
CA ILE A 74 -23.40 7.74 -9.94
C ILE A 74 -22.86 8.06 -8.56
N THR A 75 -22.62 7.03 -7.74
CA THR A 75 -22.02 7.15 -6.41
C THR A 75 -20.80 6.24 -6.29
N THR A 76 -19.77 6.73 -5.63
CA THR A 76 -18.52 6.01 -5.32
C THR A 76 -18.50 5.62 -3.85
N GLU A 77 -18.04 4.41 -3.56
CA GLU A 77 -17.78 3.93 -2.21
C GLU A 77 -16.46 3.15 -2.21
N CYS A 78 -15.55 3.52 -1.32
CA CYS A 78 -14.37 2.70 -1.04
C CYS A 78 -14.74 1.66 0.02
N VAL A 79 -14.52 0.38 -0.26
CA VAL A 79 -14.73 -0.66 0.75
C VAL A 79 -13.64 -0.54 1.81
N GLU A 80 -13.98 0.05 2.96
CA GLU A 80 -13.18 -0.08 4.17
C GLU A 80 -13.27 -1.53 4.66
N LYS A 81 -12.24 -2.33 4.39
CA LYS A 81 -12.25 -3.74 4.74
C LYS A 81 -11.91 -3.95 6.21
N LYS A 82 -12.89 -3.75 7.09
CA LYS A 82 -12.87 -4.24 8.49
C LYS A 82 -13.09 -5.76 8.62
N HIS A 83 -13.34 -6.45 7.52
CA HIS A 83 -13.52 -7.91 7.50
C HIS A 83 -12.54 -8.54 6.51
N PHE A 84 -11.39 -8.96 7.04
CA PHE A 84 -10.51 -9.90 6.37
C PHE A 84 -11.28 -11.22 6.25
N THR A 85 -11.54 -11.64 5.03
CA THR A 85 -12.05 -12.98 4.78
C THR A 85 -10.86 -13.93 4.91
N GLU A 86 -10.98 -14.91 5.81
CA GLU A 86 -10.08 -16.06 5.86
C GLU A 86 -9.98 -16.68 4.45
N GLU A 87 -8.88 -17.38 4.16
CA GLU A 87 -8.54 -17.94 2.84
C GLU A 87 -9.62 -18.87 2.23
N SER A 88 -10.72 -19.12 2.95
CA SER A 88 -11.86 -19.95 2.59
C SER A 88 -12.94 -19.28 1.73
N HIS A 89 -12.95 -17.95 1.56
CA HIS A 89 -13.97 -17.25 0.75
C HIS A 89 -13.53 -16.95 -0.69
N LYS A 90 -14.45 -17.15 -1.65
CA LYS A 90 -14.23 -16.85 -3.08
C LYS A 90 -13.82 -15.38 -3.27
N MET A 91 -12.65 -15.16 -3.85
CA MET A 91 -12.16 -13.82 -4.18
C MET A 91 -13.03 -13.13 -5.22
N GLU A 92 -13.27 -11.83 -5.04
CA GLU A 92 -13.89 -11.00 -6.08
C GLU A 92 -12.87 -10.19 -6.90
N ALA A 93 -11.65 -9.99 -6.39
CA ALA A 93 -10.60 -9.24 -7.08
C ALA A 93 -9.17 -9.70 -6.70
N PRO A 94 -8.17 -9.59 -7.60
CA PRO A 94 -6.78 -9.95 -7.33
C PRO A 94 -6.15 -9.03 -6.26
N GLY A 95 -5.29 -9.58 -5.40
CA GLY A 95 -4.60 -8.85 -4.31
C GLY A 95 -5.41 -8.71 -3.01
N GLN A 96 -6.46 -9.53 -2.82
CA GLN A 96 -7.27 -9.52 -1.59
C GLN A 96 -6.64 -10.32 -0.43
N PHE A 97 -5.72 -11.25 -0.67
CA PHE A 97 -5.00 -11.96 0.41
C PHE A 97 -3.93 -11.07 1.07
N LEU A 98 -3.71 -11.28 2.38
CA LEU A 98 -2.70 -10.58 3.17
C LEU A 98 -1.26 -10.83 2.66
N ARG A 99 -0.95 -12.02 2.14
CA ARG A 99 0.43 -12.43 1.84
C ARG A 99 0.95 -12.08 0.46
N HIS A 100 0.19 -11.37 -0.36
CA HIS A 100 0.79 -10.85 -1.58
C HIS A 100 1.80 -9.78 -1.16
N TYR A 101 3.09 -10.06 -1.40
CA TYR A 101 4.25 -9.17 -1.19
C TYR A 101 4.84 -9.06 0.23
N ALA A 102 4.38 -9.86 1.19
CA ALA A 102 5.06 -9.94 2.48
C ALA A 102 6.46 -10.56 2.26
N PRO A 103 7.53 -9.94 2.79
CA PRO A 103 8.87 -10.52 2.69
C PRO A 103 8.90 -11.88 3.39
N ASP A 104 9.83 -12.76 3.00
CA ASP A 104 10.06 -14.03 3.69
C ASP A 104 10.41 -13.85 5.18
N LEU A 105 10.92 -12.66 5.54
CA LEU A 105 11.22 -12.25 6.92
C LEU A 105 9.95 -11.78 7.65
N PRO A 106 9.79 -12.14 8.94
CA PRO A 106 8.78 -11.54 9.81
C PRO A 106 8.81 -10.02 9.73
N SER A 107 7.66 -9.41 9.48
CA SER A 107 7.55 -7.98 9.23
C SER A 107 6.57 -7.34 10.23
N TYR A 108 6.96 -6.19 10.76
CA TYR A 108 6.27 -5.50 11.84
C TYR A 108 6.18 -4.01 11.51
N MET A 109 5.05 -3.39 11.85
CA MET A 109 4.87 -1.94 11.74
C MET A 109 5.16 -1.29 13.10
N LEU A 110 5.98 -0.25 13.10
CA LEU A 110 6.34 0.46 14.33
C LEU A 110 5.15 1.31 14.82
N ALA A 111 4.33 0.79 15.73
CA ALA A 111 3.23 1.56 16.30
C ALA A 111 3.75 2.68 17.23
N GLY A 112 3.67 3.95 16.78
CA GLY A 112 4.01 5.12 17.60
C GLY A 112 4.94 6.13 16.92
N GLN A 113 5.12 7.30 17.56
CA GLN A 113 6.06 8.33 17.09
C GLN A 113 7.48 7.94 17.50
N ARG A 114 8.40 7.91 16.52
CA ARG A 114 9.87 7.83 16.62
C ARG A 114 10.45 6.92 17.71
N LEU A 115 11.36 6.03 17.32
CA LEU A 115 12.25 5.38 18.29
C LEU A 115 13.27 6.41 18.79
N ASP A 116 12.88 7.21 19.78
CA ASP A 116 13.81 8.05 20.53
C ASP A 116 14.87 7.12 21.14
N GLY A 117 16.15 7.45 20.98
CA GLY A 117 17.27 6.59 21.37
C GLY A 117 17.32 6.17 22.85
N SER A 118 16.40 6.66 23.69
CA SER A 118 16.18 6.24 25.08
C SER A 118 15.23 5.04 25.24
N GLU A 119 14.43 4.70 24.24
CA GLU A 119 13.43 3.61 24.24
C GLU A 119 14.01 2.27 23.73
N GLU A 120 15.33 2.18 23.48
CA GLU A 120 16.04 0.93 23.13
C GLU A 120 15.82 -0.19 24.16
N SER A 121 15.50 0.18 25.40
CA SER A 121 15.32 -0.73 26.52
C SER A 121 13.97 -1.46 26.54
N GLN A 122 13.01 -1.03 25.71
CA GLN A 122 11.64 -1.58 25.69
C GLN A 122 11.30 -2.35 24.41
N LEU A 123 12.14 -2.29 23.37
CA LEU A 123 12.00 -3.16 22.22
C LEU A 123 12.46 -4.58 22.61
N PRO A 124 11.60 -5.62 22.50
CA PRO A 124 11.97 -6.99 22.89
C PRO A 124 13.04 -7.64 22.00
N LEU A 125 13.65 -6.90 21.06
CA LEU A 125 14.25 -7.43 19.83
C LEU A 125 15.62 -6.80 19.56
N GLU A 126 16.58 -7.62 19.11
CA GLU A 126 17.91 -7.15 18.67
C GLU A 126 17.80 -6.36 17.35
N ILE A 127 17.62 -5.03 17.46
CA ILE A 127 17.48 -4.10 16.33
C ILE A 127 18.65 -4.22 15.32
N SER A 128 19.83 -4.64 15.78
CA SER A 128 21.05 -4.82 14.99
C SER A 128 20.94 -5.87 13.88
N LYS A 129 19.95 -6.77 13.94
CA LYS A 129 19.66 -7.76 12.90
C LYS A 129 18.38 -7.46 12.12
N CYS A 130 17.87 -6.24 12.23
CA CYS A 130 16.64 -5.84 11.56
C CYS A 130 16.93 -5.06 10.29
N VAL A 131 16.09 -5.24 9.28
CA VAL A 131 16.00 -4.29 8.16
C VAL A 131 14.94 -3.25 8.50
N PHE A 132 15.31 -1.97 8.50
CA PHE A 132 14.41 -0.87 8.83
C PHE A 132 14.03 -0.10 7.58
N LEU A 133 12.73 -0.04 7.28
CA LEU A 133 12.15 0.79 6.23
C LEU A 133 11.65 2.09 6.85
N ASP A 134 12.30 3.19 6.51
CA ASP A 134 11.97 4.53 6.96
C ASP A 134 11.28 5.33 5.85
N PHE A 135 10.78 6.51 6.21
CA PHE A 135 10.23 7.48 5.28
C PHE A 135 10.59 8.88 5.74
N ASN A 136 10.97 9.75 4.80
CA ASN A 136 11.26 11.16 5.04
C ASN A 136 12.38 11.38 6.09
N LYS A 137 13.33 10.44 6.20
CA LYS A 137 14.44 10.46 7.17
C LYS A 137 14.00 10.63 8.63
N GLU A 138 12.77 10.24 8.97
CA GLU A 138 12.25 10.43 10.31
C GLU A 138 13.05 9.68 11.37
N ASN A 139 13.63 8.53 11.02
CA ASN A 139 14.38 7.65 11.91
C ASN A 139 15.83 7.43 11.43
N ILE A 140 16.43 8.44 10.80
CA ILE A 140 17.81 8.36 10.27
C ILE A 140 18.86 7.98 11.34
N ASP A 141 18.58 8.28 12.60
CA ASP A 141 19.45 7.94 13.74
C ASP A 141 19.57 6.41 13.95
N LEU A 142 18.63 5.62 13.44
CA LEU A 142 18.68 4.16 13.47
C LEU A 142 19.62 3.58 12.43
N LYS A 143 20.09 4.36 11.44
CA LYS A 143 20.93 3.88 10.35
C LYS A 143 22.22 3.21 10.81
N SER A 144 22.78 3.63 11.94
CA SER A 144 23.99 3.03 12.53
C SER A 144 23.70 1.85 13.46
N LYS A 145 22.42 1.57 13.74
CA LYS A 145 21.97 0.60 14.75
C LYS A 145 21.29 -0.62 14.16
N VAL A 146 20.79 -0.53 12.93
CA VAL A 146 20.09 -1.61 12.22
C VAL A 146 21.04 -2.33 11.26
N LEU A 147 20.68 -3.54 10.85
CA LEU A 147 21.45 -4.30 9.85
C LEU A 147 21.45 -3.56 8.51
N LEU A 148 20.28 -3.08 8.12
CA LEU A 148 20.09 -2.35 6.87
C LEU A 148 19.01 -1.29 7.05
N TYR A 149 19.33 -0.06 6.70
CA TYR A 149 18.40 1.07 6.69
C TYR A 149 18.06 1.43 5.26
N LEU A 150 16.76 1.50 4.96
CA LEU A 150 16.22 1.83 3.65
C LEU A 150 15.18 2.93 3.80
N ASP A 151 15.40 4.09 3.18
CA ASP A 151 14.42 5.17 3.19
C ASP A 151 13.60 5.16 1.89
N LEU A 152 12.30 4.89 2.02
CA LEU A 152 11.35 4.81 0.91
C LEU A 152 11.31 6.11 0.11
N SER A 153 11.38 7.26 0.79
CA SER A 153 11.52 8.56 0.17
C SER A 153 12.17 9.54 1.12
N GLU A 154 13.41 9.90 0.81
CA GLU A 154 14.21 10.83 1.61
C GLU A 154 13.62 12.25 1.72
N HIS A 155 12.63 12.57 0.88
CA HIS A 155 11.95 13.86 0.80
C HIS A 155 10.45 13.78 1.13
N GLY A 156 9.95 12.61 1.54
CA GLY A 156 8.53 12.41 1.84
C GLY A 156 7.61 12.37 0.61
N ASP A 157 8.13 12.02 -0.56
CA ASP A 157 7.35 11.78 -1.76
C ASP A 157 6.70 10.39 -1.72
N TYR A 158 5.37 10.37 -1.58
CA TYR A 158 4.59 9.14 -1.55
C TYR A 158 4.67 8.33 -2.86
N ILE A 159 4.77 8.97 -4.03
CA ILE A 159 4.90 8.27 -5.32
C ILE A 159 6.25 7.56 -5.39
N GLU A 160 7.31 8.24 -4.97
CA GLU A 160 8.64 7.66 -4.86
C GLU A 160 8.65 6.46 -3.91
N ALA A 161 8.08 6.63 -2.71
CA ALA A 161 7.96 5.57 -1.71
C ALA A 161 7.18 4.37 -2.23
N ILE A 162 6.06 4.62 -2.91
CA ILE A 162 5.24 3.61 -3.57
C ILE A 162 6.06 2.82 -4.61
N SER A 163 6.87 3.51 -5.42
CA SER A 163 7.67 2.84 -6.46
C SER A 163 8.77 1.95 -5.90
N ARG A 164 9.28 2.28 -4.70
CA ARG A 164 10.43 1.61 -4.07
C ARG A 164 10.05 0.51 -3.07
N VAL A 165 8.83 0.55 -2.53
CA VAL A 165 8.44 -0.35 -1.42
C VAL A 165 8.71 -1.82 -1.73
N TYR A 166 8.36 -2.29 -2.92
CA TYR A 166 8.56 -3.71 -3.28
C TYR A 166 10.02 -4.06 -3.54
N ASP A 167 10.78 -3.13 -4.14
CA ASP A 167 12.22 -3.32 -4.32
C ASP A 167 12.91 -3.45 -2.96
N TYR A 168 12.52 -2.64 -1.99
CA TYR A 168 13.10 -2.63 -0.66
C TYR A 168 12.71 -3.84 0.17
N LEU A 169 11.45 -4.30 0.05
CA LEU A 169 11.02 -5.58 0.64
C LEU A 169 11.77 -6.76 0.00
N ARG A 170 12.10 -6.72 -1.29
CA ARG A 170 12.93 -7.76 -1.91
C ARG A 170 14.40 -7.68 -1.48
N ILE A 171 14.92 -6.47 -1.30
CA ILE A 171 16.28 -6.24 -0.79
C ILE A 171 16.39 -6.76 0.65
N SER A 172 15.37 -6.57 1.48
CA SER A 172 15.39 -7.04 2.87
C SER A 172 15.54 -8.57 2.94
N GLU A 173 14.88 -9.32 2.06
CA GLU A 173 15.03 -10.79 1.96
C GLU A 173 16.42 -11.25 1.51
N THR A 174 17.23 -10.38 0.90
CA THR A 174 18.61 -10.75 0.54
C THR A 174 19.55 -10.76 1.75
N GLN A 175 19.12 -10.18 2.88
CA GLN A 175 19.89 -10.11 4.11
C GLN A 175 19.77 -11.43 4.87
N LYS A 176 20.74 -12.33 4.69
CA LYS A 176 20.77 -13.65 5.36
C LYS A 176 20.90 -13.59 6.88
N GLU A 177 21.46 -12.49 7.39
CA GLU A 177 21.60 -12.21 8.82
C GLU A 177 20.41 -11.44 9.38
N GLY A 178 19.48 -11.04 8.50
CA GLY A 178 18.24 -10.38 8.91
C GLY A 178 17.34 -11.36 9.65
N GLU A 179 16.81 -10.96 10.81
CA GLU A 179 15.81 -11.73 11.54
C GLU A 179 14.39 -11.20 11.31
N MET A 180 14.26 -9.91 10.97
CA MET A 180 12.97 -9.26 10.77
C MET A 180 13.07 -7.96 9.96
N VAL A 181 11.91 -7.49 9.51
CA VAL A 181 11.72 -6.20 8.83
C VAL A 181 10.83 -5.30 9.70
N ILE A 182 11.31 -4.10 10.02
CA ILE A 182 10.55 -3.09 10.74
C ILE A 182 10.21 -1.97 9.75
N ILE A 183 8.95 -1.58 9.71
CA ILE A 183 8.46 -0.51 8.82
C ILE A 183 7.98 0.65 9.70
N ALA A 184 8.49 1.86 9.43
CA ALA A 184 8.02 3.07 10.08
C ALA A 184 6.52 3.27 9.83
N ASP A 185 5.77 3.65 10.87
CA ASP A 185 4.35 3.96 10.74
C ASP A 185 4.14 5.27 10.00
N LEU A 186 3.53 5.18 8.81
CA LEU A 186 3.18 6.32 7.97
C LEU A 186 1.82 6.94 8.34
N MET A 187 1.06 6.34 9.27
CA MET A 187 -0.30 6.75 9.63
C MET A 187 -0.36 7.97 10.56
N ASN A 188 0.78 8.51 11.00
CA ASN A 188 0.85 9.76 11.74
C ASN A 188 1.67 10.83 11.00
N PRO A 189 1.19 11.36 9.87
CA PRO A 189 1.71 12.62 9.39
C PRO A 189 1.35 13.68 10.42
N SER A 190 2.36 14.15 11.16
CA SER A 190 2.29 15.33 12.03
C SER A 190 2.01 16.64 11.27
N SER A 191 1.65 16.55 9.99
CA SER A 191 1.38 17.67 9.10
C SER A 191 -0.08 17.67 8.66
N THR A 192 -0.73 18.77 8.98
CA THR A 192 -1.94 19.31 8.37
C THR A 192 -1.93 19.13 6.85
N LEU A 193 -2.47 18.01 6.36
CA LEU A 193 -2.70 17.80 4.93
C LEU A 193 -4.21 17.92 4.67
N ASP A 194 -4.55 18.88 3.81
CA ASP A 194 -5.92 19.16 3.39
C ASP A 194 -6.61 17.87 2.88
N GLU A 195 -7.84 17.67 3.32
CA GLU A 195 -8.61 16.42 3.20
C GLU A 195 -9.01 16.02 1.76
N GLY A 196 -8.46 16.66 0.72
CA GLY A 196 -8.76 16.38 -0.68
C GLY A 196 -7.56 16.37 -1.63
N SER A 197 -6.33 16.34 -1.11
CA SER A 197 -5.13 16.29 -1.96
C SER A 197 -4.81 14.87 -2.41
N SER A 198 -4.37 14.71 -3.66
CA SER A 198 -3.85 13.44 -4.21
C SER A 198 -2.78 12.81 -3.31
N HIS A 199 -2.01 13.63 -2.58
CA HIS A 199 -1.03 13.19 -1.59
C HIS A 199 -1.64 12.34 -0.46
N LYS A 200 -2.82 12.69 0.05
CA LYS A 200 -3.52 11.91 1.10
C LYS A 200 -3.99 10.56 0.56
N GLU A 201 -4.40 10.51 -0.71
CA GLU A 201 -4.84 9.27 -1.36
C GLU A 201 -3.66 8.33 -1.67
N HIS A 202 -2.53 8.86 -2.16
CA HIS A 202 -1.31 8.07 -2.32
C HIS A 202 -0.75 7.60 -0.98
N SER A 203 -0.80 8.42 0.08
CA SER A 203 -0.49 8.01 1.45
C SER A 203 -1.35 6.82 1.89
N SER A 204 -2.67 6.89 1.69
CA SER A 204 -3.57 5.78 2.05
C SER A 204 -3.31 4.50 1.25
N ALA A 205 -2.91 4.62 -0.02
CA ALA A 205 -2.57 3.48 -0.87
C ALA A 205 -1.25 2.83 -0.43
N LEU A 206 -0.25 3.64 -0.06
CA LEU A 206 1.01 3.17 0.51
C LEU A 206 0.78 2.48 1.86
N ALA A 207 -0.03 3.08 2.74
CA ALA A 207 -0.31 2.55 4.06
C ALA A 207 -1.09 1.22 4.02
N ASP A 208 -2.10 1.08 3.15
CA ASP A 208 -2.79 -0.20 2.92
C ASP A 208 -1.82 -1.29 2.43
N ARG A 209 -0.82 -0.93 1.60
CA ARG A 209 0.21 -1.86 1.12
C ARG A 209 1.20 -2.27 2.20
N LEU A 210 1.70 -1.33 2.98
CA LEU A 210 2.59 -1.64 4.11
C LEU A 210 1.87 -2.51 5.14
N PHE A 211 0.61 -2.21 5.45
CA PHE A 211 -0.21 -3.02 6.34
C PHE A 211 -0.38 -4.46 5.81
N ARG A 212 -0.57 -4.63 4.49
CA ARG A 212 -0.58 -5.96 3.85
C ARG A 212 0.78 -6.64 3.94
N ALA A 213 1.87 -5.91 3.68
CA ALA A 213 3.22 -6.46 3.73
C ALA A 213 3.59 -6.99 5.12
N VAL A 214 3.14 -6.34 6.20
CA VAL A 214 3.36 -6.79 7.59
C VAL A 214 2.38 -7.89 8.06
N SER A 215 1.55 -8.43 7.15
CA SER A 215 0.52 -9.43 7.47
C SER A 215 -0.43 -9.03 8.62
N GLY A 216 -0.64 -7.73 8.83
CA GLY A 216 -1.45 -7.21 9.93
C GLY A 216 -0.84 -7.34 11.34
N ASN A 217 0.46 -7.62 11.46
CA ASN A 217 1.16 -7.59 12.74
C ASN A 217 1.62 -6.15 13.05
N SER A 218 0.98 -5.56 14.05
CA SER A 218 1.31 -4.26 14.65
C SER A 218 1.84 -4.43 16.06
#